data_AF-A0AAC9R0X7-F1
#
_entry.id   AF-A0AAC9R0X7-F1
#
_cell.length_a   1.000
_cell.length_b   1.000
_cell.length_c   1.000
_cell.angle_alpha   90.00
_cell.angle_beta   90.00
_cell.angle_gamma   90.00
#
_symmetry.space_group_name_H-M   'P 1'
#
loop_
_entity.id
_entity.type
_entity.pdbx_description
1 polymer ?
#
loop_
_entity_poly.entity_id
_entity_poly.type
_entity_poly.pdbx_seq_one_letter_code
_entity_poly.pdbx_strand_id
1 'polypeptide(L)'
;MNNTIHDFYHINKMKLIKNFILNSSYQLLLIILPLITAPYISRVIGAHGVGIYAFTGANVQYFILFAVLGTATYGNREIAYHQNDKYKRSQIFWGINFLSWITATFSFIAFFFFILLTHEYQNIYIWQSLLILASLFDISWYFMGREKFKVTVTRNFIIKILTVISIFVFVRNHNDLPIYVAIMGIGSLLGSLSLWPYLRHEINKPNLRYLNLKKHLHYTVILFIPTIATQIYLVANKSMIGLMDSVTHAGFYQQADTIIKMALSVIGTIGVVMLPRIASMHSEGNMKGIRASIVKTFNIATGISFGIFFGILGIALHFAPFFFGKSFEMVGVIMMLEAPIIIFIPMSNVFGIQYLLPLNRMRAFTLSVTFGAVLNIIINFALIPLLGVIGATVATVVSEFAVTAYQYLSIRKEFSFSDLFGGLWKYFISGLLMFVVVFWMNQSFKMTIIQLILQIILGVLIYTLSNILLKTQLWLMASELLGKMKNRVSRNHIRIDQKQESLEHPLDTIKASLDQFAILFQEIDEKKILSHKNFLTNLNNFDNALKNVTFNDDLNKNDIIRLSDFIAELSIIMSKKRDYLKVQDQEHLYQFAQGLNILASKMEKIAQEEYSPKELKEWFRKELGE
;
A
#
# COMPACT_ATOMS: atom_id res chain seq x y z
N MET A 1 -36.46 8.77 -1.94
CA MET A 1 -35.50 8.12 -2.86
C MET A 1 -34.06 8.64 -2.71
N ASN A 2 -33.83 9.85 -2.16
CA ASN A 2 -32.49 10.41 -1.93
C ASN A 2 -31.79 9.95 -0.63
N ASN A 3 -32.52 9.70 0.48
CA ASN A 3 -31.91 9.24 1.74
C ASN A 3 -31.21 7.87 1.61
N THR A 4 -31.73 6.98 0.75
CA THR A 4 -31.11 5.68 0.45
C THR A 4 -29.78 5.79 -0.29
N ILE A 5 -29.53 6.87 -1.05
CA ILE A 5 -28.29 7.05 -1.80
C ILE A 5 -27.21 7.61 -0.86
N HIS A 6 -27.54 8.59 -0.01
CA HIS A 6 -26.60 9.17 0.95
C HIS A 6 -26.16 8.14 2.01
N ASP A 7 -27.09 7.33 2.53
CA ASP A 7 -26.78 6.22 3.45
C ASP A 7 -25.92 5.15 2.77
N PHE A 8 -26.20 4.82 1.51
CA PHE A 8 -25.41 3.85 0.75
C PHE A 8 -23.95 4.30 0.57
N TYR A 9 -23.72 5.59 0.26
CA TYR A 9 -22.38 6.16 0.12
C TYR A 9 -21.60 6.20 1.45
N HIS A 10 -22.23 6.64 2.55
CA HIS A 10 -21.60 6.69 3.87
C HIS A 10 -21.26 5.30 4.43
N ILE A 11 -22.15 4.33 4.25
CA ILE A 11 -21.94 2.94 4.67
C ILE A 11 -20.77 2.32 3.93
N ASN A 12 -20.64 2.55 2.62
CA ASN A 12 -19.51 2.04 1.82
C ASN A 12 -18.17 2.67 2.23
N LYS A 13 -18.11 3.99 2.48
CA LYS A 13 -16.89 4.67 2.93
C LYS A 13 -16.39 4.14 4.28
N MET A 14 -17.30 3.96 5.25
CA MET A 14 -16.98 3.39 6.56
C MET A 14 -16.53 1.92 6.48
N LYS A 15 -17.16 1.13 5.62
CA LYS A 15 -16.79 -0.27 5.36
C LYS A 15 -15.37 -0.38 4.77
N LEU A 16 -15.04 0.49 3.83
CA LEU A 16 -13.71 0.55 3.20
C LEU A 16 -12.61 0.91 4.21
N ILE A 17 -12.81 1.95 5.03
CA ILE A 17 -11.84 2.34 6.07
C ILE A 17 -11.62 1.21 7.08
N LYS A 18 -12.71 0.58 7.54
CA LYS A 18 -12.63 -0.54 8.48
C LYS A 18 -11.86 -1.74 7.89
N ASN A 19 -12.13 -2.06 6.63
CA ASN A 19 -11.43 -3.14 5.93
C ASN A 19 -9.94 -2.81 5.74
N PHE A 20 -9.63 -1.55 5.42
CA PHE A 20 -8.25 -1.07 5.30
C PHE A 20 -7.49 -1.19 6.62
N ILE A 21 -8.07 -0.75 7.73
CA ILE A 21 -7.45 -0.87 9.07
C ILE A 21 -7.23 -2.34 9.42
N LEU A 22 -8.23 -3.20 9.22
CA LEU A 22 -8.10 -4.64 9.50
C LEU A 22 -6.97 -5.27 8.68
N ASN A 23 -6.92 -4.99 7.38
CA ASN A 23 -5.87 -5.51 6.52
C ASN A 23 -4.49 -4.96 6.93
N SER A 24 -4.39 -3.68 7.26
CA SER A 24 -3.15 -3.06 7.72
C SER A 24 -2.65 -3.69 9.02
N SER A 25 -3.53 -3.91 10.00
CA SER A 25 -3.19 -4.62 11.24
C SER A 25 -2.69 -6.03 10.99
N TYR A 26 -3.27 -6.75 10.03
CA TYR A 26 -2.80 -8.08 9.65
C TYR A 26 -1.41 -8.04 9.00
N GLN A 27 -1.15 -7.07 8.12
CA GLN A 27 0.17 -6.89 7.52
C GLN A 27 1.23 -6.55 8.58
N LEU A 28 0.89 -5.69 9.55
CA LEU A 28 1.77 -5.41 10.70
C LEU A 28 2.06 -6.67 11.51
N LEU A 29 1.06 -7.53 11.75
CA LEU A 29 1.27 -8.82 12.40
C LEU A 29 2.27 -9.69 11.60
N LEU A 30 2.11 -9.78 10.28
CA LEU A 30 3.01 -10.57 9.43
C LEU A 30 4.46 -10.07 9.44
N ILE A 31 4.68 -8.78 9.69
CA ILE A 31 6.01 -8.18 9.84
C ILE A 31 6.58 -8.44 11.24
N ILE A 32 5.76 -8.30 12.28
CA ILE A 32 6.20 -8.43 13.69
C ILE A 32 6.50 -9.88 14.04
N LEU A 33 5.70 -10.84 13.55
CA LEU A 33 5.82 -12.22 13.98
C LEU A 33 7.17 -12.87 13.68
N PRO A 34 7.77 -12.73 12.47
CA PRO A 34 9.10 -13.27 12.23
C PRO A 34 10.18 -12.57 13.06
N LEU A 35 10.00 -11.31 13.49
CA LEU A 35 10.93 -10.67 14.44
C LEU A 35 10.93 -11.35 15.81
N ILE A 36 9.84 -12.02 16.17
CA ILE A 36 9.70 -12.77 17.42
C ILE A 36 10.16 -14.22 17.23
N THR A 37 9.73 -14.89 16.16
CA THR A 37 9.97 -16.32 15.96
C THR A 37 11.31 -16.65 15.31
N ALA A 38 11.79 -15.85 14.35
CA ALA A 38 13.06 -16.11 13.68
C ALA A 38 14.28 -16.16 14.63
N PRO A 39 14.45 -15.24 15.61
CA PRO A 39 15.57 -15.33 16.55
C PRO A 39 15.48 -16.57 17.44
N TYR A 40 14.28 -16.97 17.85
CA TYR A 40 14.07 -18.19 18.64
C TYR A 40 14.40 -19.44 17.83
N ILE A 41 13.78 -19.59 16.67
CA ILE A 41 13.99 -20.73 15.77
C ILE A 41 15.45 -20.87 15.36
N SER A 42 16.12 -19.76 15.02
CA SER A 42 17.52 -19.79 14.62
C SER A 42 18.43 -20.32 15.73
N ARG A 43 18.17 -19.96 16.99
CA ARG A 43 18.95 -20.45 18.14
C ARG A 43 18.63 -21.89 18.53
N VAL A 44 17.36 -22.28 18.45
CA VAL A 44 16.90 -23.61 18.90
C VAL A 44 17.16 -24.69 17.85
N ILE A 45 16.79 -24.43 16.60
CA ILE A 45 16.96 -25.37 15.48
C ILE A 45 18.39 -25.31 14.92
N GLY A 46 19.02 -24.14 14.95
CA GLY A 46 20.35 -23.92 14.40
C GLY A 46 20.37 -23.68 12.88
N ALA A 47 21.52 -23.23 12.39
CA ALA A 47 21.73 -22.82 11.00
C ALA A 47 21.42 -23.92 9.98
N HIS A 48 21.88 -25.15 10.25
CA HIS A 48 21.67 -26.28 9.35
C HIS A 48 20.18 -26.65 9.22
N GLY A 49 19.44 -26.74 10.33
CA GLY A 49 18.02 -27.08 10.28
C GLY A 49 17.15 -25.98 9.68
N VAL A 50 17.46 -24.70 9.95
CA VAL A 50 16.85 -23.56 9.23
C VAL A 50 17.15 -23.63 7.73
N GLY A 51 18.37 -24.03 7.38
CA GLY A 51 18.81 -24.27 6.01
C GLY A 51 18.00 -25.34 5.29
N ILE A 52 17.83 -26.51 5.92
CA ILE A 52 16.97 -27.59 5.40
C ILE A 52 15.56 -27.06 5.18
N TYR A 53 14.95 -26.39 6.16
CA TYR A 53 13.60 -25.84 6.04
C TYR A 53 13.47 -24.87 4.85
N ALA A 54 14.43 -23.97 4.68
CA ALA A 54 14.45 -22.99 3.59
C ALA A 54 14.62 -23.65 2.23
N PHE A 55 15.54 -24.61 2.11
CA PHE A 55 15.82 -25.35 0.89
C PHE A 55 14.64 -26.22 0.45
N THR A 56 14.16 -27.11 1.32
CA THR A 56 13.04 -27.99 1.01
C THR A 56 11.77 -27.17 0.78
N GLY A 57 11.58 -26.08 1.52
CA GLY A 57 10.46 -25.16 1.38
C GLY A 57 10.45 -24.46 0.02
N ALA A 58 11.61 -24.04 -0.48
CA ALA A 58 11.73 -23.48 -1.84
C ALA A 58 11.34 -24.52 -2.90
N ASN A 59 11.81 -25.77 -2.74
CA ASN A 59 11.45 -26.85 -3.65
C ASN A 59 9.93 -27.13 -3.66
N VAL A 60 9.30 -27.18 -2.48
CA VAL A 60 7.84 -27.32 -2.33
C VAL A 60 7.08 -26.14 -2.95
N GLN A 61 7.64 -24.92 -2.88
CA GLN A 61 7.00 -23.72 -3.41
C GLN A 61 6.80 -23.78 -4.94
N TYR A 62 7.66 -24.46 -5.71
CA TYR A 62 7.41 -24.69 -7.13
C TYR A 62 6.10 -25.45 -7.35
N PHE A 63 5.89 -26.54 -6.61
CA PHE A 63 4.68 -27.34 -6.68
C PHE A 63 3.45 -26.54 -6.24
N ILE A 64 3.56 -25.67 -5.23
CA ILE A 64 2.48 -24.75 -4.83
C ILE A 64 2.13 -23.77 -5.96
N LEU A 65 3.14 -23.19 -6.63
CA LEU A 65 2.91 -22.28 -7.77
C LEU A 65 2.14 -22.99 -8.89
N PHE A 66 2.49 -24.25 -9.20
CA PHE A 66 1.76 -25.07 -10.16
C PHE A 66 0.39 -25.54 -9.66
N ALA A 67 0.20 -25.74 -8.35
CA ALA A 67 -1.09 -26.16 -7.79
C ALA A 67 -2.14 -25.05 -7.93
N VAL A 68 -1.75 -23.80 -7.67
CA VAL A 68 -2.66 -22.66 -7.65
C VAL A 68 -2.80 -22.00 -9.04
N LEU A 69 -1.83 -22.09 -9.95
CA LEU A 69 -1.84 -21.50 -11.31
C LEU A 69 -2.37 -20.04 -11.41
N GLY A 70 -2.32 -19.22 -10.36
CA GLY A 70 -2.90 -17.86 -10.38
C GLY A 70 -4.43 -17.81 -10.23
N THR A 71 -5.07 -18.89 -9.79
CA THR A 71 -6.52 -18.97 -9.51
C THR A 71 -6.96 -17.95 -8.46
N ALA A 72 -6.10 -17.60 -7.50
CA ALA A 72 -6.39 -16.57 -6.50
C ALA A 72 -6.64 -15.19 -7.14
N THR A 73 -5.78 -14.77 -8.07
CA THR A 73 -5.89 -13.48 -8.77
C THR A 73 -7.10 -13.45 -9.69
N TYR A 74 -7.26 -14.50 -10.51
CA TYR A 74 -8.38 -14.65 -11.42
C TYR A 74 -9.71 -14.73 -10.67
N GLY A 75 -9.79 -15.60 -9.67
CA GLY A 75 -10.98 -15.85 -8.87
C GLY A 75 -11.44 -14.62 -8.09
N ASN A 76 -10.53 -13.90 -7.42
CA ASN A 76 -10.88 -12.65 -6.74
C ASN A 76 -11.57 -11.67 -7.72
N ARG A 77 -10.99 -11.47 -8.91
CA ARG A 77 -11.51 -10.56 -9.92
C ARG A 77 -12.90 -10.97 -10.43
N GLU A 78 -13.09 -12.23 -10.82
CA GLU A 78 -14.39 -12.69 -11.36
C GLU A 78 -15.50 -12.69 -10.30
N ILE A 79 -15.16 -13.00 -9.05
CA ILE A 79 -16.11 -12.93 -7.92
C ILE A 79 -16.52 -11.48 -7.65
N ALA A 80 -15.60 -10.53 -7.76
CA ALA A 80 -15.89 -9.10 -7.62
C ALA A 80 -16.81 -8.59 -8.73
N TYR A 81 -16.57 -8.96 -9.99
CA TYR A 81 -17.45 -8.58 -11.11
C TYR A 81 -18.88 -9.13 -11.01
N HIS A 82 -19.03 -10.31 -10.39
CA HIS A 82 -20.33 -10.97 -10.22
C HIS A 82 -20.80 -10.97 -8.75
N GLN A 83 -20.41 -9.95 -7.98
CA GLN A 83 -20.72 -9.85 -6.55
C GLN A 83 -22.24 -9.80 -6.26
N ASN A 84 -23.08 -9.31 -7.17
CA ASN A 84 -24.52 -9.20 -6.91
C ASN A 84 -25.33 -10.43 -7.36
N ASP A 85 -24.77 -11.30 -8.20
CA ASP A 85 -25.43 -12.49 -8.71
C ASP A 85 -24.93 -13.74 -7.96
N LYS A 86 -25.69 -14.18 -6.94
CA LYS A 86 -25.32 -15.34 -6.12
C LYS A 86 -25.18 -16.61 -6.97
N TYR A 87 -26.04 -16.81 -7.97
CA TYR A 87 -26.01 -18.01 -8.80
C TYR A 87 -24.75 -18.04 -9.68
N LYS A 88 -24.49 -16.97 -10.45
CA LYS A 88 -23.28 -16.88 -11.30
C LYS A 88 -22.02 -16.95 -10.48
N ARG A 89 -21.94 -16.20 -9.37
CA ARG A 89 -20.80 -16.28 -8.43
C ARG A 89 -20.55 -17.71 -7.95
N SER A 90 -21.60 -18.47 -7.65
CA SER A 90 -21.47 -19.84 -7.17
C SER A 90 -20.90 -20.76 -8.24
N GLN A 91 -21.35 -20.63 -9.50
CA GLN A 91 -20.81 -21.43 -10.61
C GLN A 91 -19.35 -21.07 -10.89
N ILE A 92 -18.99 -19.77 -10.86
CA ILE A 92 -17.61 -19.30 -11.00
C ILE A 92 -16.74 -19.87 -9.88
N PHE A 93 -17.20 -19.77 -8.63
CA PHE A 93 -16.48 -20.31 -7.47
C PHE A 93 -16.18 -21.80 -7.66
N TRP A 94 -17.22 -22.60 -7.95
CA TRP A 94 -17.05 -24.04 -8.13
C TRP A 94 -16.18 -24.36 -9.34
N GLY A 95 -16.32 -23.65 -10.46
CA GLY A 95 -15.51 -23.88 -11.66
C GLY A 95 -14.03 -23.65 -11.41
N ILE A 96 -13.68 -22.55 -10.72
CA ILE A 96 -12.30 -22.23 -10.34
C ILE A 96 -11.78 -23.20 -9.26
N ASN A 97 -12.60 -23.55 -8.28
CA ASN A 97 -12.19 -24.45 -7.19
C ASN A 97 -11.98 -25.89 -7.69
N PHE A 98 -12.86 -26.42 -8.55
CA PHE A 98 -12.64 -27.71 -9.20
C PHE A 98 -11.40 -27.71 -10.08
N LEU A 99 -11.19 -26.64 -10.84
CA LEU A 99 -9.95 -26.48 -11.61
C LEU A 99 -8.71 -26.52 -10.69
N SER A 100 -8.74 -25.79 -9.57
CA SER A 100 -7.67 -25.75 -8.58
C SER A 100 -7.40 -27.13 -7.96
N TRP A 101 -8.45 -27.92 -7.71
CA TRP A 101 -8.32 -29.28 -7.22
C TRP A 101 -7.66 -30.21 -8.24
N ILE A 102 -7.99 -30.08 -9.52
CA ILE A 102 -7.37 -30.85 -10.60
C ILE A 102 -5.88 -30.51 -10.68
N THR A 103 -5.53 -29.21 -10.75
CA THR A 103 -4.14 -28.75 -10.87
C THR A 103 -3.32 -29.08 -9.64
N ALA A 104 -3.89 -28.93 -8.45
CA ALA A 104 -3.24 -29.31 -7.20
C ALA A 104 -3.05 -30.83 -7.09
N THR A 105 -3.98 -31.65 -7.59
CA THR A 105 -3.82 -33.11 -7.62
C THR A 105 -2.66 -33.51 -8.53
N PHE A 106 -2.56 -32.94 -9.75
CA PHE A 106 -1.40 -33.16 -10.62
C PHE A 106 -0.10 -32.72 -9.96
N SER A 107 -0.09 -31.57 -9.29
CA SER A 107 1.07 -31.07 -8.55
C SER A 107 1.47 -32.00 -7.40
N PHE A 108 0.50 -32.54 -6.66
CA PHE A 108 0.75 -33.48 -5.57
C PHE A 108 1.30 -34.82 -6.07
N ILE A 109 0.81 -35.34 -7.20
CA ILE A 109 1.35 -36.54 -7.86
C ILE A 109 2.80 -36.27 -8.30
N ALA A 110 3.06 -35.15 -8.97
CA ALA A 110 4.40 -34.77 -9.38
C ALA A 110 5.35 -34.63 -8.18
N PHE A 111 4.86 -34.05 -7.08
CA PHE A 111 5.62 -33.92 -5.83
C PHE A 111 5.90 -35.27 -5.17
N PHE A 112 4.95 -36.21 -5.21
CA PHE A 112 5.16 -37.57 -4.72
C PHE A 112 6.27 -38.28 -5.51
N PHE A 113 6.25 -38.20 -6.84
CA PHE A 113 7.35 -38.71 -7.66
C PHE A 113 8.68 -38.02 -7.36
N PHE A 114 8.67 -36.71 -7.15
CA PHE A 114 9.87 -35.97 -6.74
C PHE A 114 10.45 -36.47 -5.41
N ILE A 115 9.62 -36.77 -4.40
CA ILE A 115 10.08 -37.37 -3.14
C ILE A 115 10.69 -38.75 -3.36
N LEU A 116 10.11 -39.58 -4.23
CA LEU A 116 10.66 -40.91 -4.52
C LEU A 116 12.05 -40.84 -5.17
N LEU A 117 12.29 -39.83 -5.99
CA LEU A 117 13.57 -39.58 -6.65
C LEU A 117 14.59 -38.91 -5.72
N THR A 118 14.14 -38.19 -4.69
CA THR A 118 15.00 -37.46 -3.77
C THR A 118 15.26 -38.32 -2.53
N HIS A 119 16.53 -38.72 -2.32
CA HIS A 119 16.89 -39.54 -1.16
C HIS A 119 17.15 -38.72 0.11
N GLU A 120 17.33 -37.41 0.00
CA GLU A 120 17.59 -36.52 1.13
C GLU A 120 16.33 -35.83 1.66
N TYR A 121 16.27 -35.63 2.98
CA TYR A 121 15.23 -34.86 3.69
C TYR A 121 13.77 -35.32 3.46
N GLN A 122 13.53 -36.56 3.04
CA GLN A 122 12.19 -37.09 2.73
C GLN A 122 11.16 -36.84 3.85
N ASN A 123 11.54 -37.07 5.11
CA ASN A 123 10.66 -36.81 6.26
C ASN A 123 10.21 -35.33 6.32
N ILE A 124 11.12 -34.39 6.05
CA ILE A 124 10.81 -32.95 6.03
C ILE A 124 9.90 -32.61 4.86
N TYR A 125 10.15 -33.17 3.68
CA TYR A 125 9.30 -32.98 2.50
C TYR A 125 7.87 -33.49 2.73
N ILE A 126 7.70 -34.64 3.38
CA ILE A 126 6.38 -35.20 3.70
C ILE A 126 5.60 -34.22 4.59
N TRP A 127 6.22 -33.67 5.64
CA TRP A 127 5.54 -32.68 6.50
C TRP A 127 5.29 -31.35 5.77
N GLN A 128 6.19 -30.89 4.89
CA GLN A 128 5.97 -29.69 4.09
C GLN A 128 4.93 -29.87 2.98
N SER A 129 4.62 -31.10 2.56
CA SER A 129 3.55 -31.38 1.60
C SER A 129 2.18 -30.86 2.06
N LEU A 130 1.99 -30.71 3.38
CA LEU A 130 0.81 -30.08 3.98
C LEU A 130 0.59 -28.65 3.46
N LEU A 131 1.63 -27.94 3.02
CA LEU A 131 1.51 -26.62 2.41
C LEU A 131 0.85 -26.68 1.02
N ILE A 132 1.13 -27.73 0.25
CA ILE A 132 0.44 -27.98 -1.04
C ILE A 132 -1.04 -28.26 -0.76
N LEU A 133 -1.35 -29.10 0.24
CA LEU A 133 -2.73 -29.35 0.65
C LEU A 133 -3.41 -28.07 1.17
N ALA A 134 -2.72 -27.24 1.94
CA ALA A 134 -3.25 -25.97 2.40
C ALA A 134 -3.61 -25.05 1.22
N SER A 135 -2.80 -25.03 0.16
CA SER A 135 -3.08 -24.25 -1.05
C SER A 135 -4.31 -24.76 -1.82
N LEU A 136 -4.58 -26.07 -1.78
CA LEU A 136 -5.75 -26.71 -2.41
C LEU A 136 -7.06 -26.25 -1.76
N PHE A 137 -7.05 -26.07 -0.43
CA PHE A 137 -8.23 -25.65 0.33
C PHE A 137 -8.32 -24.13 0.53
N ASP A 138 -7.37 -23.34 0.01
CA ASP A 138 -7.41 -21.88 0.19
C ASP A 138 -8.49 -21.24 -0.69
N ILE A 139 -9.54 -20.76 -0.02
CA ILE A 139 -10.65 -20.03 -0.64
C ILE A 139 -10.66 -18.54 -0.24
N SER A 140 -9.54 -18.03 0.29
CA SER A 140 -9.41 -16.64 0.73
C SER A 140 -9.76 -15.63 -0.37
N TRP A 141 -9.40 -15.93 -1.62
CA TRP A 141 -9.70 -15.13 -2.81
C TRP A 141 -11.20 -14.88 -3.02
N TYR A 142 -12.07 -15.82 -2.64
CA TYR A 142 -13.51 -15.65 -2.74
C TYR A 142 -14.00 -14.53 -1.81
N PHE A 143 -13.55 -14.58 -0.55
CA PHE A 143 -13.93 -13.59 0.46
C PHE A 143 -13.33 -12.22 0.15
N MET A 144 -12.11 -12.18 -0.39
CA MET A 144 -11.50 -10.93 -0.88
C MET A 144 -12.33 -10.32 -2.02
N GLY A 145 -12.74 -11.11 -3.02
CA GLY A 145 -13.61 -10.65 -4.11
C GLY A 145 -15.02 -10.23 -3.64
N ARG A 146 -15.49 -10.76 -2.51
CA ARG A 146 -16.73 -10.33 -1.84
C ARG A 146 -16.56 -9.14 -0.90
N GLU A 147 -15.36 -8.57 -0.82
CA GLU A 147 -14.96 -7.54 0.14
C GLU A 147 -15.20 -7.92 1.61
N LYS A 148 -15.22 -9.22 1.91
CA LYS A 148 -15.39 -9.79 3.26
C LYS A 148 -14.04 -10.00 3.95
N PHE A 149 -13.18 -8.99 3.89
CA PHE A 149 -11.82 -9.01 4.43
C PHE A 149 -11.75 -9.35 5.93
N LYS A 150 -12.77 -8.93 6.71
CA LYS A 150 -12.82 -9.26 8.15
C LYS A 150 -12.78 -10.77 8.40
N VAL A 151 -13.45 -11.58 7.57
CA VAL A 151 -13.51 -13.04 7.75
C VAL A 151 -12.12 -13.65 7.57
N THR A 152 -11.42 -13.28 6.49
CA THR A 152 -10.08 -13.79 6.20
C THR A 152 -9.05 -13.30 7.20
N VAL A 153 -9.02 -11.99 7.46
CA VAL A 153 -8.06 -11.37 8.37
C VAL A 153 -8.20 -11.90 9.80
N THR A 154 -9.40 -11.91 10.37
CA THR A 154 -9.59 -12.32 11.77
C THR A 154 -9.24 -13.79 11.98
N ARG A 155 -9.59 -14.69 11.04
CA ARG A 155 -9.23 -16.11 11.13
C ARG A 155 -7.74 -16.33 10.98
N ASN A 156 -7.12 -15.70 9.97
CA ASN A 156 -5.68 -15.78 9.78
C ASN A 156 -4.92 -15.23 10.99
N PHE A 157 -5.40 -14.16 11.62
CA PHE A 157 -4.83 -13.62 12.84
C PHE A 157 -4.82 -14.67 13.96
N ILE A 158 -5.97 -15.27 14.27
CA ILE A 158 -6.10 -16.30 15.32
C ILE A 158 -5.17 -17.49 15.04
N ILE A 159 -5.20 -18.02 13.81
CA ILE A 159 -4.43 -19.20 13.44
C ILE A 159 -2.93 -18.92 13.47
N LYS A 160 -2.51 -17.73 13.07
CA LYS A 160 -1.10 -17.32 13.11
C LYS A 160 -0.61 -17.16 14.55
N ILE A 161 -1.42 -16.59 15.45
CA ILE A 161 -1.08 -16.52 16.88
C ILE A 161 -0.98 -17.93 17.48
N LEU A 162 -1.93 -18.82 17.19
CA LEU A 162 -1.86 -20.21 17.64
C LEU A 162 -0.61 -20.91 17.13
N THR A 163 -0.25 -20.71 15.86
CA THR A 163 0.97 -21.28 15.26
C THR A 163 2.22 -20.78 15.98
N VAL A 164 2.30 -19.49 16.32
CA VAL A 164 3.41 -18.90 17.07
C VAL A 164 3.49 -19.47 18.48
N ILE A 165 2.36 -19.59 19.17
CA ILE A 165 2.31 -20.22 20.51
C ILE A 165 2.79 -21.67 20.41
N SER A 166 2.32 -22.44 19.42
CA SER A 166 2.77 -23.81 19.20
C SER A 166 4.27 -23.92 18.95
N ILE A 167 4.87 -22.98 18.22
CA ILE A 167 6.33 -22.94 18.02
C ILE A 167 7.06 -22.89 19.38
N PHE A 168 6.70 -21.95 20.25
CA PHE A 168 7.38 -21.80 21.55
C PHE A 168 7.11 -22.97 22.51
N VAL A 169 5.94 -23.58 22.43
CA VAL A 169 5.57 -24.68 23.33
C VAL A 169 6.26 -25.99 22.93
N PHE A 170 6.29 -26.31 21.62
CA PHE A 170 6.68 -27.64 21.12
C PHE A 170 8.08 -27.71 20.50
N VAL A 171 8.64 -26.60 20.01
CA VAL A 171 9.98 -26.59 19.39
C VAL A 171 11.00 -26.15 20.43
N ARG A 172 11.79 -27.07 20.97
CA ARG A 172 12.69 -26.82 22.12
C ARG A 172 14.14 -27.20 21.87
N ASN A 173 14.42 -28.02 20.86
CA ASN A 173 15.78 -28.47 20.54
C ASN A 173 16.02 -28.57 19.02
N HIS A 174 17.26 -28.89 18.64
CA HIS A 174 17.70 -28.97 17.24
C HIS A 174 17.05 -30.12 16.44
N ASN A 175 16.61 -31.19 17.10
CA ASN A 175 15.94 -32.33 16.46
C ASN A 175 14.46 -32.08 16.21
N ASP A 176 13.88 -31.00 16.76
CA ASP A 176 12.47 -30.66 16.60
C ASP A 176 12.17 -29.99 15.24
N LEU A 177 13.08 -30.04 14.27
CA LEU A 177 12.85 -29.54 12.92
C LEU A 177 11.57 -30.11 12.26
N PRO A 178 11.30 -31.44 12.28
CA PRO A 178 10.05 -31.97 11.74
C PRO A 178 8.81 -31.43 12.47
N ILE A 179 8.89 -31.20 13.78
CA ILE A 179 7.80 -30.62 14.59
C ILE A 179 7.54 -29.18 14.14
N TYR A 180 8.60 -28.39 13.99
CA TYR A 180 8.51 -27.02 13.49
C TYR A 180 7.85 -26.97 12.09
N VAL A 181 8.31 -27.84 11.18
CA VAL A 181 7.76 -27.97 9.84
C VAL A 181 6.28 -28.37 9.88
N ALA A 182 5.91 -29.34 10.71
CA ALA A 182 4.54 -29.79 10.89
C ALA A 182 3.64 -28.67 11.43
N ILE A 183 4.11 -27.89 12.41
CA ILE A 183 3.37 -26.73 12.94
C ILE A 183 3.09 -25.70 11.83
N MET A 184 4.07 -25.42 10.97
CA MET A 184 3.90 -24.49 9.85
C MET A 184 2.92 -25.02 8.79
N GLY A 185 3.01 -26.32 8.47
CA GLY A 185 2.12 -27.01 7.52
C GLY A 185 0.69 -27.10 8.03
N ILE A 186 0.49 -27.63 9.24
CA ILE A 186 -0.81 -27.76 9.92
C ILE A 186 -1.43 -26.40 10.15
N GLY A 187 -0.67 -25.40 10.60
CA GLY A 187 -1.14 -24.03 10.77
C GLY A 187 -1.70 -23.44 9.48
N SER A 188 -0.99 -23.65 8.36
CA SER A 188 -1.45 -23.22 7.03
C SER A 188 -2.72 -23.96 6.60
N LEU A 189 -2.77 -25.28 6.78
CA LEU A 189 -3.91 -26.11 6.40
C LEU A 189 -5.16 -25.78 7.21
N LEU A 190 -5.02 -25.65 8.54
CA LEU A 190 -6.10 -25.17 9.41
C LEU A 190 -6.54 -23.76 9.00
N GLY A 191 -5.58 -22.89 8.63
CA GLY A 191 -5.79 -21.60 7.98
C GLY A 191 -6.85 -21.66 6.88
N SER A 192 -6.52 -22.40 5.84
CA SER A 192 -7.34 -22.60 4.65
C SER A 192 -8.68 -23.28 4.96
N LEU A 193 -8.67 -24.38 5.71
CA LEU A 193 -9.88 -25.13 6.05
C LEU A 193 -10.86 -24.31 6.90
N SER A 194 -10.36 -23.42 7.75
CA SER A 194 -11.20 -22.60 8.64
C SER A 194 -12.15 -21.65 7.91
N LEU A 195 -11.91 -21.38 6.62
CA LEU A 195 -12.74 -20.50 5.79
C LEU A 195 -13.99 -21.21 5.23
N TRP A 196 -13.94 -22.53 5.06
CA TRP A 196 -15.01 -23.32 4.43
C TRP A 196 -16.38 -23.23 5.12
N PRO A 197 -16.47 -23.22 6.47
CA PRO A 197 -17.75 -23.04 7.16
C PRO A 197 -18.47 -21.74 6.78
N TYR A 198 -17.74 -20.63 6.60
CA TYR A 198 -18.32 -19.33 6.23
C TYR A 198 -18.82 -19.29 4.79
N LEU A 199 -18.27 -20.14 3.93
CA LEU A 199 -18.64 -20.22 2.53
C LEU A 199 -20.04 -20.80 2.34
N ARG A 200 -20.47 -21.71 3.23
CA ARG A 200 -21.76 -22.45 3.13
C ARG A 200 -22.97 -21.54 2.95
N HIS A 201 -22.94 -20.34 3.53
CA HIS A 201 -24.04 -19.37 3.44
C HIS A 201 -23.93 -18.46 2.21
N GLU A 202 -22.77 -18.38 1.56
CA GLU A 202 -22.47 -17.45 0.48
C GLU A 202 -22.70 -18.00 -0.93
N ILE A 203 -22.70 -19.33 -1.09
CA ILE A 203 -22.81 -20.01 -2.39
C ILE A 203 -23.97 -21.02 -2.44
N ASN A 204 -24.44 -21.27 -3.65
CA ASN A 204 -25.38 -22.34 -3.97
C ASN A 204 -24.61 -23.61 -4.36
N LYS A 205 -25.31 -24.76 -4.40
CA LYS A 205 -24.75 -26.04 -4.85
C LYS A 205 -24.24 -25.92 -6.31
N PRO A 206 -23.15 -26.63 -6.66
CA PRO A 206 -22.60 -26.60 -8.01
C PRO A 206 -23.59 -27.20 -9.02
N ASN A 207 -23.65 -26.63 -10.22
CA ASN A 207 -24.26 -27.30 -11.37
C ASN A 207 -23.13 -27.71 -12.32
N LEU A 208 -22.80 -29.00 -12.32
CA LEU A 208 -21.64 -29.56 -13.05
C LEU A 208 -21.67 -29.26 -14.56
N ARG A 209 -22.86 -29.03 -15.14
CA ARG A 209 -23.03 -28.76 -16.58
C ARG A 209 -22.51 -27.38 -17.02
N TYR A 210 -22.37 -26.41 -16.09
CA TYR A 210 -22.07 -25.01 -16.42
C TYR A 210 -20.72 -24.50 -15.87
N LEU A 211 -19.84 -25.40 -15.43
CA LEU A 211 -18.58 -25.04 -14.79
C LEU A 211 -17.49 -24.52 -15.74
N ASN A 212 -17.64 -24.71 -17.07
CA ASN A 212 -16.77 -24.15 -18.11
C ASN A 212 -15.26 -24.15 -17.77
N LEU A 213 -14.72 -25.28 -17.31
CA LEU A 213 -13.34 -25.40 -16.79
C LEU A 213 -12.28 -24.90 -17.79
N LYS A 214 -12.48 -25.13 -19.10
CA LYS A 214 -11.58 -24.67 -20.17
C LYS A 214 -11.45 -23.14 -20.18
N LYS A 215 -12.55 -22.41 -19.95
CA LYS A 215 -12.54 -20.94 -19.87
C LYS A 215 -11.72 -20.49 -18.67
N HIS A 216 -11.97 -21.08 -17.50
CA HIS A 216 -11.25 -20.72 -16.28
C HIS A 216 -9.75 -21.04 -16.38
N LEU A 217 -9.38 -22.18 -16.97
CA LEU A 217 -7.97 -22.54 -17.21
C LEU A 217 -7.26 -21.50 -18.09
N HIS A 218 -7.88 -21.10 -19.20
CA HIS A 218 -7.29 -20.11 -20.11
C HIS A 218 -6.95 -18.78 -19.39
N TYR A 219 -7.90 -18.21 -18.64
CA TYR A 219 -7.66 -16.94 -17.93
C TYR A 219 -6.72 -17.08 -16.74
N THR A 220 -6.77 -18.21 -16.04
CA THR A 220 -5.88 -18.55 -14.93
C THR A 220 -4.42 -18.58 -15.43
N VAL A 221 -4.14 -19.28 -16.53
CA VAL A 221 -2.80 -19.33 -17.14
C VAL A 221 -2.32 -17.95 -17.62
N ILE A 222 -3.18 -17.14 -18.23
CA ILE A 222 -2.81 -15.76 -18.64
C ILE A 222 -2.34 -14.93 -17.44
N LEU A 223 -3.04 -15.02 -16.30
CA LEU A 223 -2.69 -14.31 -15.07
C LEU A 223 -1.55 -14.98 -14.28
N PHE A 224 -1.24 -16.24 -14.59
CA PHE A 224 -0.11 -16.95 -14.02
C PHE A 224 1.22 -16.43 -14.54
N ILE A 225 1.32 -16.08 -15.83
CA ILE A 225 2.60 -15.69 -16.47
C ILE A 225 3.31 -14.53 -15.73
N PRO A 226 2.65 -13.41 -15.40
CA PRO A 226 3.30 -12.35 -14.62
C PRO A 226 3.63 -12.77 -13.18
N THR A 227 2.78 -13.61 -12.59
CA THR A 227 2.95 -14.11 -11.23
C THR A 227 4.16 -15.03 -11.12
N ILE A 228 4.34 -15.97 -12.06
CA ILE A 228 5.51 -16.85 -12.06
C ILE A 228 6.79 -16.08 -12.40
N ALA A 229 6.74 -15.10 -13.32
CA ALA A 229 7.90 -14.27 -13.64
C ALA A 229 8.49 -13.54 -12.42
N THR A 230 7.63 -13.11 -11.49
CA THR A 230 8.09 -12.47 -10.23
C THR A 230 8.50 -13.48 -9.15
N GLN A 231 7.82 -14.63 -9.05
CA GLN A 231 8.07 -15.58 -7.96
C GLN A 231 9.22 -16.55 -8.25
N ILE A 232 9.47 -16.87 -9.53
CA ILE A 232 10.35 -17.98 -9.88
C ILE A 232 11.79 -17.75 -9.42
N TYR A 233 12.34 -16.54 -9.57
CA TYR A 233 13.72 -16.27 -9.18
C TYR A 233 13.90 -16.21 -7.65
N LEU A 234 12.88 -15.71 -6.93
CA LEU A 234 12.88 -15.70 -5.46
C LEU A 234 12.93 -17.12 -4.87
N VAL A 235 12.27 -18.06 -5.53
CA VAL A 235 12.30 -19.48 -5.16
C VAL A 235 13.59 -20.14 -5.68
N ALA A 236 14.01 -19.80 -6.91
CA ALA A 236 15.23 -20.31 -7.55
C ALA A 236 16.49 -20.04 -6.74
N ASN A 237 16.67 -18.84 -6.20
CA ASN A 237 17.84 -18.52 -5.39
C ASN A 237 18.08 -19.56 -4.29
N LYS A 238 17.05 -19.85 -3.49
CA LYS A 238 17.18 -20.74 -2.32
C LYS A 238 17.42 -22.20 -2.74
N SER A 239 16.71 -22.66 -3.77
CA SER A 239 16.91 -23.99 -4.34
C SER A 239 18.31 -24.14 -4.96
N MET A 240 18.77 -23.16 -5.74
CA MET A 240 20.08 -23.19 -6.39
C MET A 240 21.21 -23.14 -5.38
N ILE A 241 21.14 -22.26 -4.37
CA ILE A 241 22.15 -22.20 -3.29
C ILE A 241 22.19 -23.54 -2.53
N GLY A 242 21.04 -24.14 -2.22
CA GLY A 242 21.00 -25.41 -1.52
C GLY A 242 21.58 -26.58 -2.33
N LEU A 243 21.42 -26.57 -3.66
CA LEU A 243 21.95 -27.60 -4.56
C LEU A 243 23.43 -27.39 -4.93
N MET A 244 23.87 -26.14 -5.08
CA MET A 244 25.17 -25.80 -5.69
C MET A 244 26.20 -25.29 -4.69
N ASP A 245 25.78 -24.95 -3.45
CA ASP A 245 26.65 -24.46 -2.38
C ASP A 245 26.41 -25.26 -1.08
N SER A 246 25.37 -24.92 -0.31
CA SER A 246 24.95 -25.72 0.85
C SER A 246 23.55 -25.34 1.34
N VAL A 247 22.86 -26.28 1.97
CA VAL A 247 21.56 -26.02 2.63
C VAL A 247 21.69 -24.97 3.74
N THR A 248 22.79 -24.97 4.50
CA THR A 248 23.05 -23.98 5.56
C THR A 248 23.12 -22.57 4.97
N HIS A 249 23.83 -22.39 3.85
CA HIS A 249 23.93 -21.11 3.16
C HIS A 249 22.59 -20.67 2.55
N ALA A 250 21.75 -21.59 2.08
CA ALA A 250 20.37 -21.27 1.68
C ALA A 250 19.55 -20.74 2.88
N GLY A 251 19.78 -21.28 4.08
CA GLY A 251 19.23 -20.78 5.34
C GLY A 251 19.72 -19.36 5.68
N PHE A 252 21.02 -19.09 5.52
CA PHE A 252 21.57 -17.76 5.75
C PHE A 252 20.99 -16.73 4.78
N TYR A 253 20.88 -17.09 3.49
CA TYR A 253 20.23 -16.26 2.48
C TYR A 253 18.78 -15.97 2.84
N GLN A 254 18.01 -16.98 3.25
CA GLN A 254 16.62 -16.81 3.70
C GLN A 254 16.50 -15.83 4.86
N GLN A 255 17.37 -15.91 5.87
CA GLN A 255 17.28 -15.04 7.05
C GLN A 255 17.65 -13.59 6.70
N ALA A 256 18.67 -13.38 5.86
CA ALA A 256 19.01 -12.06 5.35
C ALA A 256 17.86 -11.46 4.53
N ASP A 257 17.37 -12.18 3.52
CA ASP A 257 16.28 -11.79 2.62
C ASP A 257 15.01 -11.45 3.41
N THR A 258 14.73 -12.17 4.50
CA THR A 258 13.59 -11.88 5.37
C THR A 258 13.71 -10.50 6.02
N ILE A 259 14.89 -10.15 6.57
CA ILE A 259 15.12 -8.82 7.17
C ILE A 259 15.03 -7.72 6.12
N ILE A 260 15.63 -7.93 4.94
CA ILE A 260 15.59 -6.95 3.84
C ILE A 260 14.15 -6.73 3.35
N LYS A 261 13.36 -7.81 3.18
CA LYS A 261 11.93 -7.71 2.80
C LYS A 261 11.06 -7.04 3.84
N MET A 262 11.33 -7.25 5.13
CA MET A 262 10.65 -6.48 6.19
C MET A 262 10.93 -4.99 6.04
N ALA A 263 12.18 -4.62 5.76
CA ALA A 263 12.55 -3.22 5.55
C ALA A 263 11.84 -2.62 4.32
N LEU A 264 11.75 -3.37 3.22
CA LEU A 264 11.02 -2.99 2.00
C LEU A 264 9.51 -2.83 2.23
N SER A 265 8.91 -3.61 3.13
CA SER A 265 7.46 -3.56 3.40
C SER A 265 6.99 -2.18 3.86
N VAL A 266 7.83 -1.46 4.61
CA VAL A 266 7.55 -0.09 5.07
C VAL A 266 7.37 0.86 3.88
N ILE A 267 8.20 0.70 2.84
CA ILE A 267 8.21 1.54 1.64
C ILE A 267 7.04 1.19 0.70
N GLY A 268 6.70 -0.10 0.62
CA GLY A 268 5.63 -0.61 -0.24
C GLY A 268 4.26 0.01 0.02
N THR A 269 4.00 0.48 1.24
CA THR A 269 2.74 1.14 1.64
C THR A 269 2.40 2.35 0.77
N ILE A 270 3.40 3.09 0.30
CA ILE A 270 3.22 4.27 -0.55
C ILE A 270 2.64 3.87 -1.92
N GLY A 271 3.10 2.76 -2.48
CA GLY A 271 2.68 2.31 -3.82
C GLY A 271 1.21 1.91 -3.88
N VAL A 272 0.68 1.30 -2.82
CA VAL A 272 -0.72 0.87 -2.73
C VAL A 272 -1.69 2.05 -2.83
N VAL A 273 -1.33 3.19 -2.23
CA VAL A 273 -2.18 4.40 -2.23
C VAL A 273 -2.08 5.16 -3.54
N MET A 274 -0.93 5.11 -4.21
CA MET A 274 -0.68 5.90 -5.41
C MET A 274 -1.26 5.28 -6.67
N LEU A 275 -1.26 3.94 -6.81
CA LEU A 275 -1.77 3.25 -8.01
C LEU A 275 -3.19 3.71 -8.42
N PRO A 276 -4.22 3.65 -7.57
CA PRO A 276 -5.58 4.05 -7.97
C PRO A 276 -5.66 5.54 -8.31
N ARG A 277 -4.86 6.39 -7.66
CA ARG A 277 -4.82 7.83 -7.93
C ARG A 277 -4.25 8.13 -9.31
N ILE A 278 -3.16 7.45 -9.71
CA ILE A 278 -2.58 7.60 -11.05
C ILE A 278 -3.56 7.07 -12.12
N ALA A 279 -4.24 5.96 -11.85
CA ALA A 279 -5.26 5.43 -12.76
C ALA A 279 -6.42 6.43 -12.99
N SER A 280 -6.91 7.09 -11.94
CA SER A 280 -7.93 8.16 -12.05
C SER A 280 -7.42 9.33 -12.89
N MET A 281 -6.23 9.86 -12.55
CA MET A 281 -5.63 10.97 -13.30
C MET A 281 -5.39 10.62 -14.78
N HIS A 282 -5.06 9.36 -15.07
CA HIS A 282 -4.90 8.88 -16.45
C HIS A 282 -6.24 8.86 -17.19
N SER A 283 -7.32 8.40 -16.53
CA SER A 283 -8.67 8.42 -17.11
C SER A 283 -9.18 9.85 -17.36
N GLU A 284 -8.72 10.82 -16.58
CA GLU A 284 -9.01 12.25 -16.71
C GLU A 284 -8.07 12.96 -17.72
N GLY A 285 -7.09 12.26 -18.31
CA GLY A 285 -6.09 12.85 -19.21
C GLY A 285 -5.08 13.79 -18.54
N ASN A 286 -5.00 13.81 -17.20
CA ASN A 286 -4.14 14.71 -16.42
C ASN A 286 -2.68 14.24 -16.36
N MET A 287 -1.99 14.25 -17.51
CA MET A 287 -0.60 13.79 -17.62
C MET A 287 0.40 14.63 -16.79
N LYS A 288 0.13 15.93 -16.61
CA LYS A 288 0.95 16.80 -15.75
C LYS A 288 0.88 16.37 -14.28
N GLY A 289 -0.34 16.11 -13.78
CA GLY A 289 -0.57 15.61 -12.43
C GLY A 289 0.08 14.24 -12.19
N ILE A 290 0.04 13.35 -13.19
CA ILE A 290 0.73 12.06 -13.14
C ILE A 290 2.24 12.26 -13.02
N ARG A 291 2.85 13.08 -13.89
CA ARG A 291 4.30 13.33 -13.85
C ARG A 291 4.74 13.90 -12.50
N ALA A 292 4.03 14.92 -12.00
CA ALA A 292 4.32 15.51 -10.70
C ALA A 292 4.18 14.48 -9.56
N SER A 293 3.14 13.63 -9.61
CA SER A 293 2.91 12.59 -8.61
C SER A 293 4.01 11.52 -8.63
N ILE A 294 4.46 11.08 -9.81
CA ILE A 294 5.53 10.08 -9.94
C ILE A 294 6.86 10.63 -9.45
N VAL A 295 7.26 11.85 -9.85
CA VAL A 295 8.51 12.48 -9.36
C VAL A 295 8.46 12.64 -7.84
N LYS A 296 7.31 13.08 -7.30
CA LYS A 296 7.10 13.21 -5.86
C LYS A 296 7.24 11.88 -5.14
N THR A 297 6.58 10.83 -5.62
CA THR A 297 6.66 9.50 -5.00
C THR A 297 8.05 8.89 -5.14
N PHE A 298 8.72 9.07 -6.28
CA PHE A 298 10.09 8.63 -6.49
C PHE A 298 11.04 9.21 -5.45
N ASN A 299 10.94 10.51 -5.19
CA ASN A 299 11.78 11.20 -4.21
C ASN A 299 11.51 10.75 -2.78
N ILE A 300 10.23 10.57 -2.39
CA ILE A 300 9.90 10.02 -1.07
C ILE A 300 10.44 8.60 -0.93
N ALA A 301 10.09 7.71 -1.87
CA ALA A 301 10.44 6.30 -1.81
C ALA A 301 11.96 6.14 -1.75
N THR A 302 12.69 6.81 -2.64
CA THR A 302 14.15 6.75 -2.69
C THR A 302 14.80 7.38 -1.46
N GLY A 303 14.29 8.53 -0.98
CA GLY A 303 14.80 9.18 0.21
C GLY A 303 14.64 8.30 1.47
N ILE A 304 13.53 7.60 1.64
CA ILE A 304 13.36 6.62 2.73
C ILE A 304 14.28 5.41 2.50
N SER A 305 14.38 4.93 1.25
CA SER A 305 15.21 3.77 0.88
C SER A 305 16.67 3.96 1.26
N PHE A 306 17.26 5.13 0.99
CA PHE A 306 18.65 5.43 1.36
C PHE A 306 18.88 5.39 2.88
N GLY A 307 17.95 5.93 3.66
CA GLY A 307 18.04 5.87 5.13
C GLY A 307 17.98 4.43 5.65
N ILE A 308 17.09 3.60 5.09
CA ILE A 308 17.00 2.18 5.48
C ILE A 308 18.25 1.40 5.02
N PHE A 309 18.66 1.58 3.77
CA PHE A 309 19.85 0.96 3.16
C PHE A 309 21.09 1.17 4.03
N PHE A 310 21.47 2.42 4.27
CA PHE A 310 22.66 2.73 5.06
C PHE A 310 22.52 2.36 6.54
N GLY A 311 21.30 2.37 7.08
CA GLY A 311 21.02 1.93 8.45
C GLY A 311 21.30 0.45 8.62
N ILE A 312 20.83 -0.38 7.69
CA ILE A 312 21.10 -1.83 7.67
C ILE A 312 22.59 -2.10 7.48
N LEU A 313 23.24 -1.42 6.52
CA LEU A 313 24.70 -1.54 6.33
C LEU A 313 25.47 -1.23 7.62
N GLY A 314 25.03 -0.22 8.38
CA GLY A 314 25.69 0.19 9.62
C GLY A 314 25.61 -0.86 10.74
N ILE A 315 24.55 -1.68 10.78
CA ILE A 315 24.31 -2.60 11.92
C ILE A 315 24.52 -4.08 11.60
N ALA A 316 24.50 -4.48 10.32
CA ALA A 316 24.30 -5.87 9.91
C ALA A 316 25.27 -6.89 10.53
N LEU A 317 26.58 -6.60 10.57
CA LEU A 317 27.62 -7.55 11.00
C LEU A 317 27.43 -8.05 12.43
N HIS A 318 27.13 -7.14 13.38
CA HIS A 318 26.86 -7.54 14.76
C HIS A 318 25.37 -7.81 15.03
N PHE A 319 24.46 -7.22 14.25
CA PHE A 319 23.03 -7.48 14.37
C PHE A 319 22.72 -8.96 14.10
N ALA A 320 23.23 -9.54 13.02
CA ALA A 320 22.94 -10.91 12.64
C ALA A 320 23.28 -11.96 13.73
N PRO A 321 24.52 -12.05 14.25
CA PRO A 321 24.85 -13.00 15.30
C PRO A 321 24.17 -12.66 16.64
N PHE A 322 23.94 -11.38 16.92
CA PHE A 322 23.15 -10.95 18.08
C PHE A 322 21.70 -11.41 17.99
N PHE A 323 21.08 -11.33 16.81
CA PHE A 323 19.66 -11.56 16.60
C PHE A 323 19.36 -13.04 16.35
N PHE A 324 20.09 -13.71 15.48
CA PHE A 324 19.85 -15.11 15.10
C PHE A 324 20.70 -16.13 15.90
N GLY A 325 21.80 -15.69 16.50
CA GLY A 325 22.76 -16.55 17.21
C GLY A 325 24.12 -16.61 16.50
N LYS A 326 25.17 -17.01 17.22
CA LYS A 326 26.57 -16.93 16.75
C LYS A 326 26.83 -17.68 15.43
N SER A 327 26.13 -18.78 15.17
CA SER A 327 26.30 -19.53 13.91
C SER A 327 25.78 -18.80 12.67
N PHE A 328 25.17 -17.62 12.81
CA PHE A 328 24.59 -16.83 11.72
C PHE A 328 25.40 -15.57 11.39
N GLU A 329 26.71 -15.53 11.70
CA GLU A 329 27.58 -14.40 11.34
C GLU A 329 27.53 -14.04 9.84
N MET A 330 27.51 -15.07 8.97
CA MET A 330 27.43 -14.88 7.52
C MET A 330 26.13 -14.17 7.06
N VAL A 331 25.05 -14.23 7.85
CA VAL A 331 23.81 -13.48 7.55
C VAL A 331 24.07 -11.98 7.55
N GLY A 332 24.97 -11.49 8.42
CA GLY A 332 25.33 -10.07 8.45
C GLY A 332 26.02 -9.62 7.16
N VAL A 333 26.91 -10.45 6.62
CA VAL A 333 27.58 -10.18 5.34
C VAL A 333 26.58 -10.19 4.19
N ILE A 334 25.71 -11.19 4.13
CA ILE A 334 24.67 -11.30 3.09
C ILE A 334 23.73 -10.09 3.16
N MET A 335 23.31 -9.66 4.36
CA MET A 335 22.49 -8.46 4.54
C MET A 335 23.15 -7.20 3.98
N MET A 336 24.46 -6.99 4.20
CA MET A 336 25.16 -5.83 3.64
C MET A 336 25.20 -5.88 2.11
N LEU A 337 25.47 -7.06 1.55
CA LEU A 337 25.56 -7.26 0.10
C LEU A 337 24.19 -7.18 -0.58
N GLU A 338 23.13 -7.64 0.07
CA GLU A 338 21.76 -7.63 -0.45
C GLU A 338 21.07 -6.27 -0.26
N ALA A 339 21.48 -5.46 0.73
CA ALA A 339 20.89 -4.16 1.03
C ALA A 339 20.66 -3.23 -0.18
N PRO A 340 21.49 -3.16 -1.25
CA PRO A 340 21.23 -2.31 -2.40
C PRO A 340 19.85 -2.52 -3.04
N ILE A 341 19.23 -3.70 -2.92
CA ILE A 341 17.87 -3.92 -3.43
C ILE A 341 16.82 -3.04 -2.74
N ILE A 342 17.10 -2.54 -1.54
CA ILE A 342 16.26 -1.58 -0.81
C ILE A 342 16.11 -0.28 -1.59
N ILE A 343 17.06 0.06 -2.46
CA ILE A 343 16.98 1.21 -3.35
C ILE A 343 16.28 0.84 -4.66
N PHE A 344 16.67 -0.28 -5.28
CA PHE A 344 16.18 -0.64 -6.62
C PHE A 344 14.72 -1.08 -6.64
N ILE A 345 14.27 -1.91 -5.70
CA ILE A 345 12.90 -2.41 -5.68
C ILE A 345 11.86 -1.28 -5.53
N PRO A 346 12.04 -0.28 -4.64
CA PRO A 346 11.13 0.86 -4.58
C PRO A 346 11.13 1.71 -5.87
N MET A 347 12.29 1.88 -6.52
CA MET A 347 12.36 2.59 -7.80
C MET A 347 11.59 1.84 -8.90
N SER A 348 11.82 0.52 -9.03
CA SER A 348 11.06 -0.30 -9.98
C SER A 348 9.57 -0.36 -9.64
N ASN A 349 9.18 -0.32 -8.37
CA ASN A 349 7.77 -0.21 -8.00
C ASN A 349 7.14 1.13 -8.43
N VAL A 350 7.88 2.24 -8.36
CA VAL A 350 7.40 3.54 -8.86
C VAL A 350 7.25 3.51 -10.38
N PHE A 351 8.25 3.00 -11.11
CA PHE A 351 8.21 2.98 -12.58
C PHE A 351 7.23 1.93 -13.11
N GLY A 352 7.35 0.69 -12.65
CA GLY A 352 6.50 -0.43 -13.05
C GLY A 352 5.07 -0.31 -12.54
N ILE A 353 4.90 -0.40 -11.22
CA ILE A 353 3.57 -0.57 -10.61
C ILE A 353 2.77 0.73 -10.60
N GLN A 354 3.40 1.87 -10.31
CA GLN A 354 2.67 3.14 -10.19
C GLN A 354 2.52 3.89 -11.52
N TYR A 355 3.39 3.66 -12.50
CA TYR A 355 3.33 4.36 -13.79
C TYR A 355 3.00 3.44 -14.97
N LEU A 356 3.79 2.40 -15.25
CA LEU A 356 3.56 1.55 -16.43
C LEU A 356 2.22 0.80 -16.38
N LEU A 357 1.84 0.26 -15.22
CA LEU A 357 0.58 -0.50 -15.09
C LEU A 357 -0.67 0.38 -15.30
N PRO A 358 -0.87 1.53 -14.60
CA PRO A 358 -2.07 2.34 -14.79
C PRO A 358 -2.21 2.96 -16.19
N LEU A 359 -1.09 3.16 -16.89
CA LEU A 359 -1.05 3.65 -18.27
C LEU A 359 -1.21 2.53 -19.31
N ASN A 360 -1.62 1.32 -18.92
CA ASN A 360 -1.80 0.15 -19.77
C ASN A 360 -0.53 -0.30 -20.54
N ARG A 361 0.67 0.01 -20.03
CA ARG A 361 1.96 -0.39 -20.63
C ARG A 361 2.46 -1.73 -20.10
N MET A 362 1.56 -2.71 -19.98
CA MET A 362 1.87 -4.02 -19.38
C MET A 362 3.02 -4.75 -20.06
N ARG A 363 3.18 -4.62 -21.38
CA ARG A 363 4.28 -5.26 -22.12
C ARG A 363 5.65 -4.83 -21.61
N ALA A 364 5.86 -3.53 -21.37
CA ALA A 364 7.13 -3.01 -20.86
C ALA A 364 7.41 -3.53 -19.44
N PHE A 365 6.38 -3.54 -18.58
CA PHE A 365 6.47 -4.09 -17.24
C PHE A 365 6.84 -5.58 -17.26
N THR A 366 6.08 -6.41 -17.98
CA THR A 366 6.31 -7.86 -18.03
C THR A 366 7.68 -8.20 -18.63
N LEU A 367 8.08 -7.55 -19.73
CA LEU A 367 9.40 -7.78 -20.31
C LEU A 367 10.54 -7.43 -19.34
N SER A 368 10.41 -6.34 -18.58
CA SER A 368 11.43 -5.95 -17.60
C SER A 368 11.62 -6.99 -16.50
N VAL A 369 10.52 -7.50 -15.94
CA VAL A 369 10.53 -8.48 -14.84
C VAL A 369 11.03 -9.83 -15.35
N THR A 370 10.53 -10.30 -16.50
CA THR A 370 10.98 -11.55 -17.11
C THR A 370 12.48 -11.49 -17.44
N PHE A 371 12.95 -10.35 -17.97
CA PHE A 371 14.38 -10.15 -18.22
C PHE A 371 15.21 -10.24 -16.94
N GLY A 372 14.79 -9.57 -15.86
CA GLY A 372 15.45 -9.65 -14.56
C GLY A 372 15.50 -11.07 -13.98
N ALA A 373 14.39 -11.81 -14.06
CA ALA A 373 14.31 -13.18 -13.58
C ALA A 373 15.22 -14.13 -14.37
N VAL A 374 15.23 -14.03 -15.71
CA VAL A 374 16.13 -14.82 -16.57
C VAL A 374 17.59 -14.47 -16.30
N LEU A 375 17.90 -13.18 -16.21
CA LEU A 375 19.25 -12.71 -15.89
C LEU A 375 19.70 -13.23 -14.51
N ASN A 376 18.82 -13.24 -13.52
CA ASN A 376 19.12 -13.72 -12.18
C ASN A 376 19.53 -15.19 -12.18
N ILE A 377 18.76 -16.03 -12.87
CA ILE A 377 19.04 -17.47 -13.00
C ILE A 377 20.38 -17.69 -13.72
N ILE A 378 20.65 -16.97 -14.81
CA ILE A 378 21.92 -17.07 -15.55
C ILE A 378 23.11 -16.69 -14.66
N ILE A 379 23.03 -15.56 -13.96
CA ILE A 379 24.11 -15.11 -13.08
C ILE A 379 24.27 -16.08 -11.89
N ASN A 380 23.19 -16.61 -11.32
CA ASN A 380 23.25 -17.62 -10.27
C ASN A 380 23.99 -18.88 -10.74
N PHE A 381 23.65 -19.40 -11.92
CA PHE A 381 24.32 -20.57 -12.49
C PHE A 381 25.83 -20.34 -12.66
N ALA A 382 26.25 -19.12 -12.99
CA ALA A 382 27.66 -18.77 -13.15
C ALA A 382 28.38 -18.47 -11.84
N LEU A 383 27.76 -17.71 -10.92
CA LEU A 383 28.43 -17.18 -9.73
C LEU A 383 28.28 -18.06 -8.49
N ILE A 384 27.22 -18.85 -8.34
CA ILE A 384 27.07 -19.73 -7.16
C ILE A 384 28.21 -20.77 -7.09
N PRO A 385 28.63 -21.45 -8.19
CA PRO A 385 29.76 -22.37 -8.12
C PRO A 385 31.09 -21.68 -7.75
N LEU A 386 31.24 -20.39 -8.05
CA LEU A 386 32.49 -19.64 -7.85
C LEU A 386 32.55 -18.93 -6.50
N LEU A 387 31.43 -18.40 -6.02
CA LEU A 387 31.32 -17.50 -4.86
C LEU A 387 30.29 -17.97 -3.82
N GLY A 388 29.64 -19.13 -4.04
CA GLY A 388 28.59 -19.64 -3.17
C GLY A 388 27.41 -18.67 -3.02
N VAL A 389 26.90 -18.55 -1.80
CA VAL A 389 25.81 -17.65 -1.41
C VAL A 389 26.08 -16.19 -1.75
N ILE A 390 27.33 -15.74 -1.69
CA ILE A 390 27.73 -14.38 -2.08
C ILE A 390 27.42 -14.16 -3.56
N GLY A 391 27.69 -15.16 -4.41
CA GLY A 391 27.37 -15.14 -5.83
C GLY A 391 25.87 -14.98 -6.09
N ALA A 392 25.03 -15.70 -5.34
CA ALA A 392 23.58 -15.56 -5.42
C ALA A 392 23.09 -14.18 -4.98
N THR A 393 23.65 -13.63 -3.90
CA THR A 393 23.31 -12.29 -3.43
C THR A 393 23.66 -11.22 -4.48
N VAL A 394 24.84 -11.31 -5.09
CA VAL A 394 25.25 -10.41 -6.19
C VAL A 394 24.31 -10.56 -7.39
N ALA A 395 23.94 -11.79 -7.76
CA ALA A 395 22.98 -12.04 -8.84
C ALA A 395 21.64 -11.35 -8.59
N THR A 396 21.12 -11.39 -7.37
CA THR A 396 19.88 -10.72 -6.98
C THR A 396 20.00 -9.21 -7.15
N VAL A 397 21.07 -8.59 -6.63
CA VAL A 397 21.27 -7.14 -6.74
C VAL A 397 21.39 -6.69 -8.20
N VAL A 398 22.18 -7.40 -9.01
CA VAL A 398 22.37 -7.09 -10.42
C VAL A 398 21.06 -7.21 -11.19
N SER A 399 20.25 -8.22 -10.92
CA SER A 399 18.95 -8.39 -11.56
C SER A 399 17.95 -7.30 -11.18
N GLU A 400 17.87 -6.91 -9.90
CA GLU A 400 16.99 -5.81 -9.47
C GLU A 400 17.42 -4.45 -10.06
N PHE A 401 18.73 -4.23 -10.20
CA PHE A 401 19.26 -3.09 -10.93
C PHE A 401 18.83 -3.14 -12.41
N ALA A 402 18.99 -4.30 -13.07
CA ALA A 402 18.62 -4.47 -14.47
C ALA A 402 17.12 -4.24 -14.72
N VAL A 403 16.24 -4.72 -13.83
CA VAL A 403 14.79 -4.45 -13.89
C VAL A 403 14.52 -2.94 -13.78
N THR A 404 15.10 -2.29 -12.77
CA THR A 404 14.95 -0.84 -12.55
C THR A 404 15.44 -0.04 -13.74
N ALA A 405 16.60 -0.39 -14.28
CA ALA A 405 17.19 0.26 -15.45
C ALA A 405 16.30 0.09 -16.68
N TYR A 406 15.84 -1.13 -16.97
CA TYR A 406 14.93 -1.39 -18.10
C TYR A 406 13.63 -0.57 -17.99
N GLN A 407 13.03 -0.53 -16.80
CA GLN A 407 11.80 0.22 -16.57
C GLN A 407 12.02 1.73 -16.71
N TYR A 408 13.13 2.26 -16.19
CA TYR A 408 13.50 3.66 -16.41
C TYR A 408 13.69 3.97 -17.91
N LEU A 409 14.43 3.13 -18.64
CA LEU A 409 14.64 3.29 -20.08
C LEU A 409 13.31 3.29 -20.86
N SER A 410 12.30 2.57 -20.37
CA SER A 410 10.96 2.52 -20.96
C SER A 410 10.13 3.79 -20.74
N ILE A 411 10.51 4.66 -19.78
CA ILE A 411 9.80 5.89 -19.42
C ILE A 411 10.66 7.16 -19.59
N ARG A 412 11.88 7.02 -20.10
CA ARG A 412 12.88 8.11 -20.20
C ARG A 412 12.45 9.27 -21.10
N LYS A 413 11.46 9.05 -21.97
CA LYS A 413 10.91 10.09 -22.85
C LYS A 413 9.98 11.03 -22.07
N GLU A 414 9.32 10.52 -21.02
CA GLU A 414 8.38 11.27 -20.20
C GLU A 414 9.04 11.87 -18.95
N PHE A 415 10.11 11.24 -18.45
CA PHE A 415 10.86 11.69 -17.28
C PHE A 415 12.33 11.89 -17.61
N SER A 416 12.80 13.13 -17.49
CA SER A 416 14.22 13.42 -17.67
C SER A 416 15.05 12.81 -16.54
N PHE A 417 16.30 12.45 -16.84
CA PHE A 417 17.21 11.91 -15.82
C PHE A 417 17.40 12.89 -14.66
N SER A 418 17.54 14.19 -14.96
CA SER A 418 17.74 15.23 -13.96
C SER A 418 16.55 15.35 -13.00
N ASP A 419 15.31 15.20 -13.48
CA ASP A 419 14.11 15.33 -12.64
C ASP A 419 14.04 14.26 -11.54
N LEU A 420 14.48 13.05 -11.86
CA LEU A 420 14.43 11.91 -10.95
C LEU A 420 15.74 11.78 -10.15
N PHE A 421 16.88 11.77 -10.83
CA PHE A 421 18.16 11.38 -10.24
C PHE A 421 18.99 12.57 -9.73
N GLY A 422 18.68 13.80 -10.12
CA GLY A 422 19.48 14.99 -9.78
C GLY A 422 19.57 15.30 -8.28
N GLY A 423 18.60 14.85 -7.48
CA GLY A 423 18.58 15.02 -6.03
C GLY A 423 19.22 13.89 -5.22
N LEU A 424 19.58 12.75 -5.84
CA LEU A 424 19.91 11.53 -5.10
C LEU A 424 21.23 11.61 -4.34
N TRP A 425 22.20 12.36 -4.85
CA TRP A 425 23.49 12.54 -4.18
C TRP A 425 23.31 13.11 -2.76
N LYS A 426 22.27 13.91 -2.51
CA LYS A 426 21.97 14.45 -1.18
C LYS A 426 21.52 13.35 -0.21
N TYR A 427 20.71 12.40 -0.67
CA TYR A 427 20.31 11.24 0.12
C TYR A 427 21.49 10.31 0.36
N PHE A 428 22.34 10.12 -0.65
CA PHE A 428 23.57 9.35 -0.53
C PHE A 428 24.51 9.93 0.53
N ILE A 429 24.80 11.25 0.51
CA ILE A 429 25.64 11.90 1.52
C ILE A 429 25.01 11.79 2.91
N SER A 430 23.71 12.07 3.03
CA SER A 430 22.99 11.96 4.31
C SER A 430 23.08 10.55 4.90
N GLY A 431 22.92 9.53 4.04
CA GLY A 431 23.01 8.14 4.43
C GLY A 431 24.43 7.69 4.73
N LEU A 432 25.42 8.18 3.98
CA LEU A 432 26.85 7.89 4.22
C LEU A 432 27.31 8.45 5.57
N LEU A 433 26.93 9.68 5.91
CA LEU A 433 27.21 10.28 7.22
C LEU A 433 26.61 9.44 8.35
N MET A 434 25.35 9.03 8.20
CA MET A 434 24.69 8.14 9.14
C MET A 434 25.42 6.79 9.24
N PHE A 435 25.79 6.18 8.12
CA PHE A 435 26.50 4.90 8.08
C PHE A 435 27.82 4.96 8.83
N VAL A 436 28.65 5.98 8.59
CA VAL A 436 29.96 6.12 9.26
C VAL A 436 29.79 6.12 10.78
N VAL A 437 28.84 6.90 11.31
CA VAL A 437 28.61 7.00 12.76
C VAL A 437 28.03 5.70 13.32
N VAL A 438 26.98 5.16 12.70
CA VAL A 438 26.31 3.94 13.17
C VAL A 438 27.25 2.74 13.09
N PHE A 439 28.01 2.60 12.00
CA PHE A 439 28.99 1.53 11.83
C PHE A 439 30.12 1.65 12.85
N TRP A 440 30.66 2.85 13.07
CA TRP A 440 31.66 3.07 14.11
C TRP A 440 31.15 2.68 15.50
N MET A 441 29.92 3.05 15.86
CA MET A 441 29.29 2.61 17.11
C MET A 441 29.07 1.09 17.16
N ASN A 442 28.78 0.47 16.02
CA ASN A 442 28.57 -0.97 15.92
C ASN A 442 29.86 -1.77 16.14
N GLN A 443 31.00 -1.24 15.68
CA GLN A 443 32.32 -1.85 15.91
C GLN A 443 32.89 -1.55 17.30
N SER A 444 32.55 -0.39 17.88
CA SER A 444 33.12 0.06 19.16
C SER A 444 32.46 -0.55 20.39
N PHE A 445 31.19 -0.98 20.29
CA PHE A 445 30.40 -1.44 21.43
C PHE A 445 29.79 -2.82 21.17
N LYS A 446 29.67 -3.63 22.23
CA LYS A 446 28.95 -4.91 22.16
C LYS A 446 27.48 -4.67 21.85
N MET A 447 26.93 -5.45 20.92
CA MET A 447 25.52 -5.36 20.54
C MET A 447 24.62 -5.84 21.69
N THR A 448 23.71 -4.97 22.11
CA THR A 448 22.62 -5.23 23.07
C THR A 448 21.34 -4.59 22.54
N ILE A 449 20.18 -4.91 23.13
CA ILE A 449 18.90 -4.28 22.74
C ILE A 449 18.99 -2.76 22.90
N ILE A 450 19.56 -2.28 24.01
CA ILE A 450 19.73 -0.84 24.27
C ILE A 450 20.65 -0.21 23.22
N GLN A 451 21.79 -0.84 22.92
CA GLN A 451 22.73 -0.34 21.91
C GLN A 451 22.11 -0.29 20.52
N LEU A 452 21.32 -1.30 20.15
CA LEU A 452 20.59 -1.33 18.88
C LEU A 452 19.57 -0.18 18.80
N ILE A 453 18.78 0.04 19.87
CA ILE A 453 17.82 1.15 19.93
C ILE A 453 18.55 2.50 19.81
N LEU A 454 19.67 2.68 20.52
CA LEU A 454 20.47 3.90 20.44
C LEU A 454 21.04 4.13 19.04
N GLN A 455 21.57 3.08 18.38
CA GLN A 455 22.06 3.15 17.00
C GLN A 455 20.95 3.56 16.02
N ILE A 456 19.74 3.00 16.18
CA ILE A 456 18.59 3.35 15.34
C ILE A 456 18.17 4.81 15.57
N ILE A 457 18.00 5.23 16.83
CA ILE A 457 17.59 6.61 17.16
C ILE A 457 18.62 7.61 16.65
N LEU A 458 19.91 7.39 16.94
CA LEU A 458 20.98 8.27 16.50
C LEU A 458 21.08 8.30 14.97
N GLY A 459 20.97 7.13 14.32
CA GLY A 459 21.00 7.05 12.87
C GLY A 459 19.86 7.85 12.22
N VAL A 460 18.62 7.68 12.72
CA VAL A 460 17.46 8.45 12.26
C VAL A 460 17.66 9.95 12.48
N LEU A 461 18.21 10.36 13.63
CA LEU A 461 18.51 11.77 13.91
C LEU A 461 19.54 12.34 12.93
N ILE A 462 20.68 11.67 12.73
CA ILE A 462 21.73 12.11 11.80
C ILE A 462 21.20 12.20 10.38
N TYR A 463 20.46 11.19 9.93
CA TYR A 463 19.88 11.17 8.60
C TYR A 463 18.89 12.33 8.43
N THR A 464 18.01 12.54 9.40
CA THR A 464 17.01 13.62 9.36
C THR A 464 17.67 15.00 9.36
N LEU A 465 18.65 15.24 10.24
CA LEU A 465 19.40 16.49 10.30
C LEU A 465 20.15 16.76 9.00
N SER A 466 20.81 15.75 8.43
CA SER A 466 21.50 15.87 7.14
C SER A 466 20.54 16.21 6.00
N ASN A 467 19.35 15.59 6.00
CA ASN A 467 18.30 15.91 5.01
C ASN A 467 17.78 17.34 5.14
N ILE A 468 17.65 17.86 6.37
CA ILE A 468 17.29 19.25 6.66
C ILE A 468 18.37 20.19 6.11
N LEU A 469 19.64 19.94 6.45
CA LEU A 469 20.78 20.78 6.06
C LEU A 469 20.97 20.82 4.53
N LEU A 470 20.88 19.67 3.87
CA LEU A 470 21.02 19.58 2.42
C LEU A 470 19.75 20.02 1.65
N LYS A 471 18.68 20.39 2.36
CA LYS A 471 17.37 20.76 1.81
C LYS A 471 16.92 19.74 0.76
N THR A 472 16.83 18.48 1.18
CA THR A 472 16.39 17.41 0.28
C THR A 472 14.91 17.54 -0.06
N GLN A 473 14.48 16.97 -1.18
CA GLN A 473 13.05 17.02 -1.56
C GLN A 473 12.17 16.35 -0.50
N LEU A 474 12.65 15.24 0.09
CA LEU A 474 11.99 14.60 1.22
C LEU A 474 11.74 15.57 2.39
N TRP A 475 12.75 16.34 2.79
CA TRP A 475 12.59 17.35 3.84
C TRP A 475 11.65 18.49 3.42
N LEU A 476 11.82 19.06 2.23
CA LEU A 476 10.97 20.14 1.74
C LEU A 476 9.48 19.74 1.81
N MET A 477 9.18 18.54 1.35
CA MET A 477 7.82 18.00 1.39
C MET A 477 7.32 17.72 2.80
N ALA A 478 8.18 17.22 3.70
CA ALA A 478 7.83 17.05 5.11
C ALA A 478 7.55 18.41 5.79
N SER A 479 8.36 19.43 5.50
CA SER A 479 8.22 20.77 6.05
C SER A 479 6.93 21.47 5.60
N GLU A 480 6.50 21.29 4.34
CA GLU A 480 5.21 21.79 3.86
C GLU A 480 4.03 21.17 4.60
N LEU A 481 4.09 19.86 4.88
CA LEU A 481 3.04 19.17 5.63
C LEU A 481 3.00 19.64 7.09
N LEU A 482 4.16 19.76 7.74
CA LEU A 482 4.26 20.29 9.10
C LEU A 482 3.79 21.74 9.18
N GLY A 483 4.11 22.57 8.18
CA GLY A 483 3.62 23.95 8.08
C GLY A 483 2.09 24.01 7.96
N LYS A 484 1.49 23.14 7.13
CA LYS A 484 0.02 23.02 7.02
C LYS A 484 -0.61 22.55 8.33
N MET A 485 0.02 21.63 9.06
CA MET A 485 -0.46 21.19 10.37
C MET A 485 -0.34 22.29 11.43
N LYS A 486 0.78 23.01 11.47
CA LYS A 486 0.99 24.14 12.39
C LYS A 486 -0.02 25.26 12.14
N ASN A 487 -0.30 25.57 10.88
CA ASN A 487 -1.31 26.56 10.50
C ASN A 487 -2.74 26.09 10.83
N ARG A 488 -3.03 24.78 10.74
CA ARG A 488 -4.31 24.20 11.20
C ARG A 488 -4.46 24.21 12.74
N VAL A 489 -3.39 23.92 13.49
CA VAL A 489 -3.40 23.94 14.96
C VAL A 489 -3.46 25.38 15.49
N SER A 490 -2.76 26.32 14.85
CA SER A 490 -2.84 27.76 15.16
C SER A 490 -4.24 28.33 14.89
N ARG A 491 -4.92 27.92 13.80
CA ARG A 491 -6.33 28.29 13.55
C ARG A 491 -7.30 27.73 14.60
N ASN A 492 -6.98 26.61 15.25
CA ASN A 492 -7.80 26.03 16.33
C ASN A 492 -7.53 26.63 17.73
N HIS A 493 -6.51 27.49 17.89
CA HIS A 493 -6.20 28.16 19.16
C HIS A 493 -6.46 29.68 19.14
N ILE A 494 -6.94 30.24 18.03
CA ILE A 494 -7.40 31.63 17.98
C ILE A 494 -8.89 31.64 18.31
N ARG A 495 -9.19 31.65 19.61
CA ARG A 495 -10.40 32.29 20.12
C ARG A 495 -10.18 33.79 19.95
N ILE A 496 -11.04 34.42 19.15
CA ILE A 496 -11.51 35.80 19.28
C ILE A 496 -10.46 36.76 19.82
N ASP A 497 -9.60 37.27 18.94
CA ASP A 497 -9.14 38.64 19.10
C ASP A 497 -9.31 39.34 17.76
N GLN A 498 -10.15 40.36 17.80
CA GLN A 498 -10.40 41.27 16.70
C GLN A 498 -9.09 41.96 16.33
N LYS A 499 -8.49 41.53 15.21
CA LYS A 499 -7.68 42.41 14.39
C LYS A 499 -8.11 42.23 12.94
N GLN A 500 -8.94 43.18 12.51
CA GLN A 500 -9.11 43.54 11.12
C GLN A 500 -7.73 43.85 10.54
N GLU A 501 -7.11 42.87 9.87
CA GLU A 501 -6.24 43.19 8.75
C GLU A 501 -7.16 43.60 7.61
N SER A 502 -6.95 44.81 7.11
CA SER A 502 -7.71 45.47 6.06
C SER A 502 -7.76 44.61 4.80
N LEU A 503 -8.86 43.88 4.63
CA LEU A 503 -9.28 43.37 3.33
C LEU A 503 -9.69 44.60 2.51
N GLU A 504 -8.85 44.98 1.54
CA GLU A 504 -9.02 46.21 0.74
C GLU A 504 -10.31 46.22 -0.09
N HIS A 505 -11.02 45.09 -0.23
CA HIS A 505 -12.29 45.00 -0.93
C HIS A 505 -13.39 44.33 -0.08
N PRO A 506 -14.63 44.88 -0.01
CA PRO A 506 -15.75 44.29 0.73
C PRO A 506 -16.03 42.82 0.36
N LEU A 507 -15.84 42.45 -0.91
CA LEU A 507 -16.04 41.09 -1.42
C LEU A 507 -15.01 40.07 -0.90
N ASP A 508 -13.80 40.49 -0.55
CA ASP A 508 -12.79 39.58 -0.01
C ASP A 508 -13.15 39.13 1.42
N THR A 509 -13.91 39.96 2.14
CA THR A 509 -14.48 39.64 3.45
C THR A 509 -15.58 38.57 3.32
N ILE A 510 -16.44 38.68 2.29
CA ILE A 510 -17.46 37.67 1.98
C ILE A 510 -16.81 36.33 1.61
N LYS A 511 -15.77 36.37 0.77
CA LYS A 511 -15.02 35.17 0.38
C LYS A 511 -14.36 34.49 1.57
N ALA A 512 -13.76 35.26 2.49
CA ALA A 512 -13.17 34.71 3.71
C ALA A 512 -14.22 34.05 4.62
N SER A 513 -15.41 34.64 4.75
CA SER A 513 -16.53 34.03 5.48
C SER A 513 -17.07 32.76 4.80
N LEU A 514 -17.12 32.73 3.46
CA LEU A 514 -17.50 31.55 2.68
C LEU A 514 -16.47 30.42 2.80
N ASP A 515 -15.18 30.74 2.72
CA ASP A 515 -14.10 29.77 2.93
C ASP A 515 -14.18 29.19 4.35
N GLN A 516 -14.49 30.00 5.36
CA GLN A 516 -14.76 29.51 6.72
C GLN A 516 -15.99 28.60 6.76
N PHE A 517 -17.07 28.96 6.07
CA PHE A 517 -18.29 28.15 5.99
C PHE A 517 -18.02 26.80 5.27
N ALA A 518 -17.24 26.80 4.19
CA ALA A 518 -16.82 25.62 3.44
C ALA A 518 -15.87 24.72 4.24
N ILE A 519 -14.92 25.30 4.98
CA ILE A 519 -14.03 24.58 5.91
C ILE A 519 -14.86 23.90 7.00
N LEU A 520 -15.88 24.56 7.55
CA LEU A 520 -16.75 23.97 8.55
C LEU A 520 -17.48 22.74 7.99
N PHE A 521 -17.97 22.81 6.75
CA PHE A 521 -18.58 21.65 6.07
C PHE A 521 -17.59 20.53 5.72
N GLN A 522 -16.30 20.84 5.56
CA GLN A 522 -15.24 19.83 5.49
C GLN A 522 -14.96 19.18 6.86
N GLU A 523 -15.00 19.94 7.96
CA GLU A 523 -14.85 19.39 9.31
C GLU A 523 -16.05 18.52 9.74
N ILE A 524 -17.26 18.80 9.25
CA ILE A 524 -18.45 17.94 9.43
C ILE A 524 -18.26 16.55 8.81
N ASP A 525 -17.55 16.47 7.67
CA ASP A 525 -17.21 15.21 6.99
C ASP A 525 -16.36 14.28 7.88
N GLU A 526 -15.67 14.83 8.89
CA GLU A 526 -14.87 14.08 9.87
C GLU A 526 -15.64 13.69 11.16
N LYS A 527 -16.64 14.48 11.61
CA LYS A 527 -17.32 14.29 12.91
C LYS A 527 -18.80 13.87 12.87
N LYS A 528 -19.33 13.56 11.68
CA LYS A 528 -20.63 12.90 11.42
C LYS A 528 -21.94 13.57 11.84
N ILE A 529 -22.00 14.59 12.71
CA ILE A 529 -23.24 15.37 12.95
C ILE A 529 -22.91 16.84 13.26
N LEU A 530 -23.54 17.78 12.56
CA LEU A 530 -23.49 19.20 12.88
C LEU A 530 -24.55 19.52 13.95
N SER A 531 -24.17 20.12 15.08
CA SER A 531 -25.17 20.58 16.06
C SER A 531 -25.96 21.75 15.45
N HIS A 532 -27.29 21.71 15.56
CA HIS A 532 -28.19 22.75 15.04
C HIS A 532 -27.80 24.16 15.53
N LYS A 533 -27.28 24.26 16.76
CA LYS A 533 -26.76 25.50 17.36
C LYS A 533 -25.56 26.05 16.59
N ASN A 534 -24.58 25.21 16.24
CA ASN A 534 -23.39 25.64 15.51
C ASN A 534 -23.70 26.04 14.06
N PHE A 535 -24.66 25.37 13.43
CA PHE A 535 -25.15 25.75 12.09
C PHE A 535 -25.76 27.16 12.12
N LEU A 536 -26.70 27.41 13.03
CA LEU A 536 -27.38 28.70 13.15
C LEU A 536 -26.42 29.83 13.56
N THR A 537 -25.47 29.59 14.47
CA THR A 537 -24.48 30.60 14.84
C THR A 537 -23.64 31.04 13.63
N ASN A 538 -23.22 30.10 12.78
CA ASN A 538 -22.43 30.44 11.60
C ASN A 538 -23.27 31.03 10.47
N LEU A 539 -24.51 30.58 10.30
CA LEU A 539 -25.46 31.22 9.39
C LEU A 539 -25.71 32.68 9.80
N ASN A 540 -25.85 32.96 11.09
CA ASN A 540 -25.99 34.32 11.61
C ASN A 540 -24.70 35.15 11.45
N ASN A 541 -23.52 34.55 11.63
CA ASN A 541 -22.26 35.24 11.38
C ASN A 541 -22.10 35.58 9.89
N PHE A 542 -22.55 34.69 9.00
CA PHE A 542 -22.57 34.92 7.57
C PHE A 542 -23.61 35.98 7.17
N ASP A 543 -24.81 35.93 7.72
CA ASP A 543 -25.85 36.97 7.55
C ASP A 543 -25.35 38.33 8.03
N ASN A 544 -24.68 38.39 9.17
CA ASN A 544 -24.04 39.62 9.66
C ASN A 544 -22.89 40.08 8.75
N ALA A 545 -22.10 39.16 8.20
CA ALA A 545 -21.05 39.51 7.23
C ALA A 545 -21.65 40.08 5.94
N LEU A 546 -22.75 39.51 5.44
CA LEU A 546 -23.50 40.01 4.28
C LEU A 546 -24.11 41.39 4.56
N LYS A 547 -24.74 41.59 5.72
CA LYS A 547 -25.32 42.89 6.11
C LYS A 547 -24.28 43.99 6.29
N ASN A 548 -23.06 43.63 6.66
CA ASN A 548 -21.94 44.57 6.80
C ASN A 548 -21.28 44.92 5.45
N VAL A 549 -21.67 44.28 4.35
CA VAL A 549 -21.32 44.72 3.00
C VAL A 549 -22.22 45.91 2.68
N THR A 550 -21.79 47.10 3.10
CA THR A 550 -22.43 48.32 2.62
C THR A 550 -22.19 48.43 1.12
N PHE A 551 -23.26 48.38 0.33
CA PHE A 551 -23.28 48.67 -1.11
C PHE A 551 -22.94 50.16 -1.34
N ASN A 552 -21.71 50.57 -1.05
CA ASN A 552 -21.21 51.90 -1.34
C ASN A 552 -20.66 51.94 -2.77
N ASP A 553 -21.50 52.47 -3.65
CA ASP A 553 -21.35 53.15 -4.95
C ASP A 553 -20.31 52.76 -6.02
N ASP A 554 -19.37 51.83 -5.80
CA ASP A 554 -18.38 51.44 -6.83
C ASP A 554 -18.31 49.92 -7.08
N LEU A 555 -19.46 49.23 -7.19
CA LEU A 555 -19.48 47.85 -7.70
C LEU A 555 -19.29 47.85 -9.23
N ASN A 556 -18.17 47.31 -9.70
CA ASN A 556 -17.96 47.11 -11.13
C ASN A 556 -18.54 45.77 -11.61
N LYS A 557 -18.63 45.59 -12.93
CA LYS A 557 -19.13 44.35 -13.56
C LYS A 557 -18.43 43.08 -13.07
N ASN A 558 -17.13 43.13 -12.80
CA ASN A 558 -16.37 41.97 -12.32
C ASN A 558 -16.72 41.61 -10.87
N ASP A 559 -17.07 42.60 -10.05
CA ASP A 559 -17.49 42.39 -8.67
C ASP A 559 -18.85 41.68 -8.59
N ILE A 560 -19.76 42.00 -9.52
CA ILE A 560 -21.07 41.34 -9.64
C ILE A 560 -20.91 39.89 -10.13
N ILE A 561 -20.03 39.64 -11.10
CA ILE A 561 -19.73 38.28 -11.56
C ILE A 561 -19.16 37.45 -10.41
N ARG A 562 -18.20 38.01 -9.67
CA ARG A 562 -17.62 37.35 -8.49
C ARG A 562 -18.67 37.04 -7.44
N LEU A 563 -19.55 38.00 -7.12
CA LEU A 563 -20.62 37.80 -6.15
C LEU A 563 -21.62 36.74 -6.61
N SER A 564 -21.94 36.71 -7.91
CA SER A 564 -22.77 35.68 -8.52
C SER A 564 -22.15 34.28 -8.38
N ASP A 565 -20.88 34.12 -8.73
CA ASP A 565 -20.14 32.85 -8.60
C ASP A 565 -20.13 32.37 -7.15
N PHE A 566 -19.95 33.29 -6.20
CA PHE A 566 -19.98 32.99 -4.76
C PHE A 566 -21.34 32.49 -4.29
N ILE A 567 -22.43 33.15 -4.71
CA ILE A 567 -23.79 32.74 -4.35
C ILE A 567 -24.15 31.38 -4.97
N ALA A 568 -23.70 31.12 -6.21
CA ALA A 568 -23.86 29.82 -6.87
C ALA A 568 -23.12 28.70 -6.13
N GLU A 569 -21.87 28.94 -5.72
CA GLU A 569 -21.09 27.96 -4.96
C GLU A 569 -21.75 27.65 -3.60
N LEU A 570 -22.24 28.67 -2.90
CA LEU A 570 -22.97 28.51 -1.65
C LEU A 570 -24.25 27.68 -1.82
N SER A 571 -25.02 27.96 -2.88
CA SER A 571 -26.21 27.17 -3.22
C SER A 571 -25.87 25.68 -3.41
N ILE A 572 -24.79 25.39 -4.14
CA ILE A 572 -24.34 24.01 -4.39
C ILE A 572 -23.95 23.33 -3.08
N ILE A 573 -23.23 24.02 -2.20
CA ILE A 573 -22.81 23.48 -0.91
C ILE A 573 -24.04 23.20 -0.03
N MET A 574 -24.95 24.15 0.12
CA MET A 574 -26.16 24.00 0.93
C MET A 574 -27.07 22.88 0.40
N SER A 575 -27.23 22.78 -0.92
CA SER A 575 -28.01 21.72 -1.57
C SER A 575 -27.39 20.33 -1.36
N LYS A 576 -26.06 20.20 -1.52
CA LYS A 576 -25.35 18.91 -1.33
C LYS A 576 -25.25 18.48 0.12
N LYS A 577 -25.29 19.41 1.08
CA LYS A 577 -25.03 19.13 2.49
C LYS A 577 -26.28 19.24 3.38
N ARG A 578 -27.47 19.40 2.81
CA ARG A 578 -28.75 19.40 3.56
C ARG A 578 -28.99 18.10 4.36
N ASP A 579 -28.49 16.97 3.88
CA ASP A 579 -28.72 15.65 4.47
C ASP A 579 -28.11 15.50 5.88
N TYR A 580 -27.28 16.46 6.30
CA TYR A 580 -26.68 16.53 7.64
C TYR A 580 -27.53 17.30 8.66
N LEU A 581 -28.66 17.90 8.24
CA LEU A 581 -29.64 18.56 9.11
C LEU A 581 -30.80 17.62 9.48
N LYS A 582 -31.58 18.01 10.50
CA LYS A 582 -32.83 17.31 10.86
C LYS A 582 -33.79 17.37 9.68
N VAL A 583 -34.53 16.27 9.45
CA VAL A 583 -35.43 16.08 8.28
C VAL A 583 -36.36 17.27 8.05
N GLN A 584 -36.92 17.86 9.10
CA GLN A 584 -37.81 19.03 9.03
C GLN A 584 -37.15 20.30 8.43
N ASP A 585 -35.83 20.45 8.57
CA ASP A 585 -35.08 21.63 8.13
C ASP A 585 -34.46 21.45 6.72
N GLN A 586 -34.42 20.21 6.23
CA GLN A 586 -33.77 19.87 4.95
C GLN A 586 -34.48 20.49 3.75
N GLU A 587 -35.82 20.52 3.79
CA GLU A 587 -36.64 21.07 2.70
C GLU A 587 -36.52 22.60 2.66
N HIS A 588 -36.53 23.26 3.81
CA HIS A 588 -36.31 24.71 3.90
C HIS A 588 -34.92 25.12 3.40
N LEU A 589 -33.87 24.39 3.77
CA LEU A 589 -32.52 24.68 3.26
C LEU A 589 -32.41 24.42 1.76
N TYR A 590 -33.09 23.40 1.25
CA TYR A 590 -33.10 23.11 -0.18
C TYR A 590 -33.81 24.21 -0.98
N GLN A 591 -34.97 24.67 -0.52
CA GLN A 591 -35.70 25.78 -1.15
C GLN A 591 -34.88 27.07 -1.10
N PHE A 592 -34.21 27.35 0.02
CA PHE A 592 -33.31 28.49 0.14
C PHE A 592 -32.11 28.38 -0.83
N ALA A 593 -31.48 27.21 -0.93
CA ALA A 593 -30.40 26.96 -1.88
C ALA A 593 -30.87 27.15 -3.33
N GLN A 594 -32.07 26.70 -3.69
CA GLN A 594 -32.65 26.95 -5.01
C GLN A 594 -32.86 28.44 -5.27
N GLY A 595 -33.35 29.19 -4.29
CA GLY A 595 -33.48 30.66 -4.36
C GLY A 595 -32.13 31.34 -4.63
N LEU A 596 -31.07 30.93 -3.93
CA LEU A 596 -29.71 31.44 -4.16
C LEU A 596 -29.20 31.11 -5.57
N ASN A 597 -29.46 29.91 -6.09
CA ASN A 597 -29.03 29.55 -7.44
C ASN A 597 -29.72 30.40 -8.51
N ILE A 598 -31.02 30.66 -8.33
CA ILE A 598 -31.79 31.53 -9.23
C ILE A 598 -31.24 32.96 -9.16
N LEU A 599 -30.97 33.47 -7.96
CA LEU A 599 -30.38 34.79 -7.76
C LEU A 599 -29.02 34.92 -8.46
N ALA A 600 -28.11 33.95 -8.27
CA ALA A 600 -26.83 33.92 -8.95
C ALA A 600 -27.01 33.96 -10.47
N SER A 601 -27.88 33.11 -11.02
CA SER A 601 -28.13 33.09 -12.47
C SER A 601 -28.65 34.42 -13.03
N LYS A 602 -29.47 35.15 -12.26
CA LYS A 602 -29.96 36.48 -12.62
C LYS A 602 -28.84 37.52 -12.56
N MET A 603 -27.99 37.46 -11.54
CA MET A 603 -26.83 38.36 -11.39
C MET A 603 -25.80 38.17 -12.50
N GLU A 604 -25.50 36.92 -12.87
CA GLU A 604 -24.60 36.60 -13.98
C GLU A 604 -25.12 37.15 -15.31
N LYS A 605 -26.42 36.97 -15.57
CA LYS A 605 -27.08 37.47 -16.78
C LYS A 605 -27.01 38.99 -16.88
N ILE A 606 -27.21 39.68 -15.77
CA ILE A 606 -27.19 41.14 -15.72
C ILE A 606 -25.78 41.71 -15.79
N ALA A 607 -24.80 40.99 -15.23
CA ALA A 607 -23.41 41.35 -15.45
C ALA A 607 -22.99 41.20 -16.92
N GLN A 608 -23.60 40.30 -17.70
CA GLN A 608 -23.30 40.15 -19.12
C GLN A 608 -23.85 41.32 -19.98
N GLU A 609 -24.98 41.92 -19.58
CA GLU A 609 -25.58 43.10 -20.21
C GLU A 609 -24.82 44.40 -19.83
N GLU A 610 -24.71 45.39 -20.74
CA GLU A 610 -23.98 46.65 -20.51
C GLU A 610 -24.79 47.68 -19.69
N TYR A 611 -25.14 47.34 -18.44
CA TYR A 611 -25.81 48.27 -17.54
C TYR A 611 -24.84 49.27 -16.88
N SER A 612 -25.31 50.49 -16.66
CA SER A 612 -24.62 51.47 -15.83
C SER A 612 -24.65 51.06 -14.34
N PRO A 613 -23.68 51.50 -13.52
CA PRO A 613 -23.66 51.21 -12.07
C PRO A 613 -24.96 51.60 -11.34
N LYS A 614 -25.65 52.65 -11.82
CA LYS A 614 -26.92 53.13 -11.28
C LYS A 614 -28.08 52.17 -11.55
N GLU A 615 -28.15 51.63 -12.77
CA GLU A 615 -29.18 50.64 -13.17
C GLU A 615 -28.97 49.30 -12.45
N LEU A 616 -27.72 48.89 -12.25
CA LEU A 616 -27.37 47.70 -11.47
C LEU A 616 -27.85 47.85 -10.02
N LYS A 617 -27.60 49.01 -9.39
CA LYS A 617 -28.05 49.30 -8.02
C LYS A 617 -29.58 49.26 -7.89
N GLU A 618 -30.30 49.82 -8.87
CA GLU A 618 -31.76 49.81 -8.90
C GLU A 618 -32.33 48.40 -9.10
N TRP A 619 -31.67 47.59 -9.92
CA TRP A 619 -32.02 46.18 -10.12
C TRP A 619 -31.84 45.37 -8.82
N PHE A 620 -30.70 45.52 -8.14
CA PHE A 620 -30.44 44.82 -6.88
C PHE A 620 -31.48 45.16 -5.81
N ARG A 621 -31.80 46.45 -5.66
CA ARG A 621 -32.83 46.91 -4.70
C ARG A 621 -34.21 46.34 -5.00
N LYS A 622 -34.53 46.12 -6.29
CA LYS A 622 -35.81 45.56 -6.73
C LYS A 622 -35.92 44.05 -6.50
N GLU A 623 -34.83 43.30 -6.66
CA GLU A 623 -34.85 41.82 -6.58
C GLU A 623 -34.47 41.25 -5.21
N LEU A 624 -33.66 41.97 -4.43
CA LEU A 624 -33.27 41.54 -3.08
C LEU A 624 -34.06 42.24 -1.96
N GLY A 625 -34.79 43.32 -2.27
CA GLY A 625 -35.33 44.25 -1.26
C GLY A 625 -34.32 45.33 -0.89
N GLU A 626 -34.71 46.24 0.01
CA GLU A 626 -33.81 47.29 0.53
C GLU A 626 -32.62 46.74 1.32
#